data_AF-A0A0L1IJI4-F1
#
_entry.id   AF-A0A0L1IJI4-F1
#
_cell.length_a   1.000
_cell.length_b   1.000
_cell.length_c   1.000
_cell.angle_alpha   90.00
_cell.angle_beta   90.00
_cell.angle_gamma   90.00
#
_symmetry.space_group_name_H-M   'P 1'
#
loop_
_entity.id
_entity.type
_entity.pdbx_description
1 polymer ?
#
loop_
_entity_poly.entity_id
_entity_poly.type
_entity_poly.pdbx_seq_one_letter_code
_entity_poly.pdbx_strand_id
1 'polypeptide(L)'
;MKEIKKFKDLFFYSFKENIIDSVKKELASLNIEDSTQVVGLQNENEVELQPFLEMLPTHDNINETINLIINEVNECKDFDDLKLYFNKRINDINKINSPENFTEFLTNISKEGSNFILNIQLSNVFNTYLPLLSQSVDILSKIGEDELLKEVSYEDVYYLLNSTLEKSLEELTSYVYNNNKLDETFNSYCELLKNTKSWEEKLEIASKFSNHLSKEQIESLQSITEIPSHDENFIKIL
;
A
#
# COMPACT_ATOMS: atom_id res chain seq x y z
N MET A 1 1.52 -15.21 -26.83
CA MET A 1 2.30 -14.14 -26.20
C MET A 1 2.75 -13.17 -27.28
N LYS A 2 2.51 -11.86 -27.12
CA LYS A 2 3.19 -10.85 -27.94
C LYS A 2 4.69 -10.94 -27.64
N GLU A 3 5.52 -10.92 -28.67
CA GLU A 3 6.97 -10.87 -28.53
C GLU A 3 7.35 -9.49 -27.98
N ILE A 4 7.85 -9.43 -26.75
CA ILE A 4 8.31 -8.20 -26.11
C ILE A 4 9.68 -7.86 -26.72
N LYS A 5 9.75 -6.77 -27.50
CA LYS A 5 10.96 -6.37 -28.23
C LYS A 5 11.65 -5.16 -27.62
N LYS A 6 10.88 -4.23 -27.05
CA LYS A 6 11.40 -3.01 -26.44
C LYS A 6 11.52 -3.18 -24.94
N PHE A 7 12.54 -2.55 -24.35
CA PHE A 7 12.71 -2.55 -22.90
C PHE A 7 11.54 -1.87 -22.18
N LYS A 8 11.02 -0.76 -22.73
CA LYS A 8 9.83 -0.06 -22.21
C LYS A 8 8.63 -0.99 -22.07
N ASP A 9 8.39 -1.86 -23.05
CA ASP A 9 7.27 -2.80 -23.01
C ASP A 9 7.46 -3.79 -21.85
N LEU A 10 8.65 -4.39 -21.70
CA LEU A 10 8.95 -5.29 -20.59
C LEU A 10 8.72 -4.59 -19.25
N PHE A 11 9.29 -3.41 -19.09
CA PHE A 11 9.25 -2.68 -17.83
C PHE A 11 7.82 -2.25 -17.48
N PHE A 12 7.04 -1.80 -18.46
CA PHE A 12 5.63 -1.47 -18.29
C PHE A 12 4.78 -2.69 -17.92
N TYR A 13 4.96 -3.83 -18.60
CA TYR A 13 4.26 -5.06 -18.27
C TYR A 13 4.60 -5.54 -16.86
N SER A 14 5.88 -5.57 -16.49
CA SER A 14 6.31 -5.91 -15.14
C SER A 14 5.72 -4.96 -14.09
N PHE A 15 5.63 -3.67 -14.38
CA PHE A 15 4.99 -2.71 -13.47
C PHE A 15 3.51 -3.02 -13.25
N LYS A 16 2.76 -3.30 -14.33
CA LYS A 16 1.34 -3.67 -14.25
C LYS A 16 1.10 -4.94 -13.45
N GLU A 17 1.89 -5.99 -13.69
CA GLU A 17 1.78 -7.24 -12.93
C GLU A 17 2.02 -7.01 -11.43
N ASN A 18 3.02 -6.21 -11.06
CA ASN A 18 3.28 -5.87 -9.66
C ASN A 18 2.10 -5.12 -9.01
N ILE A 19 1.50 -4.13 -9.71
CA ILE A 19 0.30 -3.44 -9.20
C ILE A 19 -0.84 -4.45 -8.96
N ILE A 20 -1.11 -5.30 -9.94
CA ILE A 20 -2.19 -6.28 -9.87
C ILE A 20 -1.97 -7.23 -8.69
N ASP A 21 -0.75 -7.70 -8.49
CA ASP A 21 -0.41 -8.56 -7.37
C ASP A 21 -0.53 -7.83 -6.02
N SER A 22 -0.15 -6.55 -5.95
CA SER A 22 -0.37 -5.73 -4.76
C SER A 22 -1.85 -5.53 -4.46
N VAL A 23 -2.68 -5.24 -5.47
CA VAL A 23 -4.14 -5.12 -5.30
C VAL A 23 -4.74 -6.42 -4.77
N LYS A 24 -4.37 -7.57 -5.36
CA LYS A 24 -4.84 -8.88 -4.90
C LYS A 24 -4.45 -9.14 -3.44
N LYS A 25 -3.19 -8.89 -3.08
CA LYS A 25 -2.69 -9.09 -1.70
C LYS A 25 -3.40 -8.17 -0.71
N GLU A 26 -3.51 -6.89 -1.04
CA GLU A 26 -4.14 -5.90 -0.16
C GLU A 26 -5.61 -6.24 0.08
N LEU A 27 -6.37 -6.55 -0.98
CA LEU A 27 -7.79 -6.85 -0.85
C LEU A 27 -8.06 -8.24 -0.27
N ALA A 28 -7.21 -9.23 -0.53
CA ALA A 28 -7.33 -10.55 0.10
C ALA A 28 -7.14 -10.50 1.63
N SER A 29 -6.36 -9.52 2.13
CA SER A 29 -6.20 -9.30 3.58
C SER A 29 -7.49 -8.87 4.29
N LEU A 30 -8.51 -8.42 3.53
CA LEU A 30 -9.82 -8.05 4.05
C LEU A 30 -10.78 -9.24 4.22
N ASN A 31 -10.40 -10.45 3.80
CA ASN A 31 -11.33 -11.59 3.82
C ASN A 31 -11.71 -11.98 5.27
N ILE A 32 -12.99 -11.90 5.60
CA ILE A 32 -13.49 -11.94 6.99
C ILE A 32 -13.71 -13.36 7.53
N GLU A 33 -13.72 -14.38 6.67
CA GLU A 33 -13.78 -15.79 7.11
C GLU A 33 -12.58 -16.18 8.00
N ASP A 34 -11.45 -15.45 7.91
CA ASP A 34 -10.31 -15.59 8.81
C ASP A 34 -10.42 -14.71 10.08
N SER A 35 -11.07 -13.55 10.03
CA SER A 35 -11.15 -12.63 11.17
C SER A 35 -12.31 -12.93 12.14
N THR A 36 -13.36 -13.60 11.68
CA THR A 36 -14.42 -14.15 12.57
C THR A 36 -13.92 -15.30 13.45
N GLN A 37 -12.82 -15.97 13.06
CA GLN A 37 -12.17 -16.99 13.90
C GLN A 37 -11.24 -16.40 14.97
N VAL A 38 -10.71 -15.18 14.78
CA VAL A 38 -9.81 -14.52 15.73
C VAL A 38 -10.58 -13.81 16.84
N VAL A 39 -11.81 -13.41 16.55
CA VAL A 39 -12.68 -12.72 17.48
C VAL A 39 -13.50 -13.77 18.25
N GLY A 40 -12.89 -14.38 19.27
CA GLY A 40 -13.56 -15.25 20.24
C GLY A 40 -14.56 -14.48 21.12
N LEU A 41 -15.55 -13.83 20.51
CA LEU A 41 -16.57 -13.09 21.24
C LEU A 41 -17.62 -14.07 21.76
N GLN A 42 -17.61 -14.22 23.09
CA GLN A 42 -18.68 -14.89 23.81
C GLN A 42 -19.97 -14.05 23.70
N ASN A 43 -20.89 -14.50 22.85
CA ASN A 43 -22.37 -14.46 22.89
C ASN A 43 -23.19 -13.22 23.37
N GLU A 44 -22.64 -12.17 23.98
CA GLU A 44 -23.44 -11.01 24.45
C GLU A 44 -23.26 -9.75 23.59
N ASN A 45 -22.16 -9.62 22.84
CA ASN A 45 -21.88 -8.45 21.97
C ASN A 45 -22.19 -8.69 20.47
N GLU A 46 -22.60 -9.89 20.07
CA GLU A 46 -22.86 -10.23 18.65
C GLU A 46 -23.97 -9.36 18.03
N VAL A 47 -25.02 -9.05 18.78
CA VAL A 47 -26.17 -8.26 18.29
C VAL A 47 -25.78 -6.80 18.01
N GLU A 48 -24.84 -6.25 18.79
CA GLU A 48 -24.37 -4.86 18.62
C GLU A 48 -23.35 -4.72 17.48
N LEU A 49 -22.59 -5.78 17.18
CA LEU A 49 -21.58 -5.79 16.12
C LEU A 49 -22.12 -6.25 14.76
N GLN A 50 -23.29 -6.87 14.71
CA GLN A 50 -23.88 -7.39 13.48
C GLN A 50 -24.01 -6.33 12.36
N PRO A 51 -24.45 -5.09 12.65
CA PRO A 51 -24.50 -4.04 11.63
C PRO A 51 -23.12 -3.66 11.08
N PHE A 52 -22.06 -3.81 11.87
CA PHE A 52 -20.68 -3.56 11.44
C PHE A 52 -20.13 -4.72 10.62
N LEU A 53 -20.41 -5.96 11.01
CA LEU A 53 -20.03 -7.15 10.24
C LEU A 53 -20.69 -7.16 8.86
N GLU A 54 -21.94 -6.69 8.75
CA GLU A 54 -22.65 -6.53 7.48
C GLU A 54 -22.05 -5.44 6.57
N MET A 55 -21.24 -4.51 7.12
CA MET A 55 -20.53 -3.50 6.33
C MET A 55 -19.24 -4.03 5.72
N LEU A 56 -18.68 -5.12 6.23
CA LEU A 56 -17.39 -5.61 5.79
C LEU A 56 -17.51 -6.22 4.37
N PRO A 57 -16.50 -6.03 3.50
CA PRO A 57 -16.57 -6.55 2.13
C PRO A 57 -16.70 -8.08 2.11
N THR A 58 -17.68 -8.59 1.37
CA THR A 58 -17.78 -10.04 1.14
C THR A 58 -16.69 -10.52 0.18
N HIS A 59 -16.42 -11.82 0.18
CA HIS A 59 -15.47 -12.43 -0.76
C HIS A 59 -15.84 -12.16 -2.23
N ASP A 60 -17.15 -12.16 -2.55
CA ASP A 60 -17.64 -11.83 -3.88
C ASP A 60 -17.37 -10.36 -4.22
N ASN A 61 -17.62 -9.42 -3.30
CA ASN A 61 -17.31 -8.01 -3.53
C ASN A 61 -15.81 -7.76 -3.74
N ILE A 62 -14.97 -8.45 -2.97
CA ILE A 62 -13.52 -8.39 -3.12
C ILE A 62 -13.11 -8.88 -4.50
N ASN A 63 -13.59 -10.06 -4.92
CA ASN A 63 -13.24 -10.66 -6.22
C ASN A 63 -13.74 -9.83 -7.40
N GLU A 64 -14.97 -9.33 -7.35
CA GLU A 64 -15.53 -8.43 -8.37
C GLU A 64 -14.67 -7.16 -8.50
N THR A 65 -14.28 -6.58 -7.37
CA THR A 65 -13.42 -5.39 -7.34
C THR A 65 -12.04 -5.69 -7.92
N ILE A 66 -11.39 -6.78 -7.50
CA ILE A 66 -10.09 -7.21 -8.05
C ILE A 66 -10.19 -7.37 -9.57
N ASN A 67 -11.21 -8.05 -10.07
CA ASN A 67 -11.39 -8.28 -11.50
C ASN A 67 -11.62 -6.97 -12.28
N LEU A 68 -12.39 -6.04 -11.71
CA LEU A 68 -12.59 -4.72 -12.31
C LEU A 68 -11.26 -3.96 -12.44
N ILE A 69 -10.48 -3.91 -11.36
CA ILE A 69 -9.18 -3.22 -11.34
C ILE A 69 -8.20 -3.87 -12.32
N ILE A 70 -8.16 -5.21 -12.37
CA ILE A 70 -7.34 -5.96 -13.34
C ILE A 70 -7.70 -5.57 -14.77
N ASN A 71 -8.99 -5.51 -15.10
CA ASN A 71 -9.44 -5.16 -16.44
C ASN A 71 -9.02 -3.72 -16.80
N GLU A 72 -9.26 -2.75 -15.92
CA GLU A 72 -8.92 -1.35 -16.14
C GLU A 72 -7.39 -1.12 -16.24
N VAL A 73 -6.59 -1.78 -15.39
CA VAL A 73 -5.12 -1.74 -15.48
C VAL A 73 -4.63 -2.36 -16.78
N ASN A 74 -5.26 -3.45 -17.24
CA ASN A 74 -4.91 -4.09 -18.50
C ASN A 74 -5.24 -3.24 -19.73
N GLU A 75 -6.27 -2.40 -19.65
CA GLU A 75 -6.64 -1.44 -20.70
C GLU A 75 -5.63 -0.29 -20.85
N CYS A 76 -4.86 0.02 -19.80
CA CYS A 76 -3.83 1.05 -19.84
C CYS A 76 -2.66 0.62 -20.76
N LYS A 77 -2.31 1.51 -21.70
CA LYS A 77 -1.35 1.23 -22.77
C LYS A 77 0.07 1.68 -22.44
N ASP A 78 0.21 2.67 -21.57
CA ASP A 78 1.48 3.22 -21.14
C ASP A 78 1.41 3.80 -19.71
N PHE A 79 2.53 4.36 -19.26
CA PHE A 79 2.67 4.95 -17.92
C PHE A 79 1.78 6.18 -17.71
N ASP A 80 1.48 6.95 -18.77
CA ASP A 80 0.63 8.13 -18.68
C ASP A 80 -0.84 7.73 -18.50
N ASP A 81 -1.29 6.71 -19.24
CA ASP A 81 -2.62 6.10 -19.05
C ASP A 81 -2.78 5.59 -17.60
N LEU A 82 -1.80 4.84 -17.08
CA LEU A 82 -1.82 4.38 -15.69
C LEU A 82 -1.86 5.54 -14.68
N LYS A 83 -1.09 6.59 -14.93
CA LYS A 83 -1.05 7.77 -14.07
C LYS A 83 -2.40 8.49 -14.05
N LEU A 84 -3.04 8.65 -15.20
CA LEU A 84 -4.38 9.23 -15.29
C LEU A 84 -5.41 8.38 -14.56
N TYR A 85 -5.34 7.06 -14.75
CA TYR A 85 -6.19 6.09 -14.07
C TYR A 85 -6.05 6.19 -12.54
N PHE A 86 -4.83 6.16 -12.00
CA PHE A 86 -4.58 6.27 -10.56
C PHE A 86 -5.05 7.59 -9.98
N ASN A 87 -4.75 8.71 -10.65
CA ASN A 87 -5.20 10.02 -10.17
C ASN A 87 -6.72 10.12 -10.15
N LYS A 88 -7.41 9.58 -11.17
CA LYS A 88 -8.87 9.51 -11.17
C LYS A 88 -9.38 8.71 -9.97
N ARG A 89 -8.85 7.50 -9.75
CA ARG A 89 -9.24 6.64 -8.63
C ARG A 89 -9.00 7.32 -7.28
N ILE A 90 -7.81 7.87 -7.04
CA ILE A 90 -7.46 8.58 -5.80
C ILE A 90 -8.40 9.78 -5.59
N ASN A 91 -8.68 10.56 -6.63
CA ASN A 91 -9.59 11.70 -6.53
C ASN A 91 -11.03 11.29 -6.23
N ASP A 92 -11.52 10.22 -6.85
CA ASP A 92 -12.85 9.70 -6.60
C ASP A 92 -12.97 9.18 -5.15
N ILE A 93 -11.93 8.52 -4.63
CA ILE A 93 -11.85 8.09 -3.23
C ILE A 93 -11.81 9.30 -2.27
N ASN A 94 -10.99 10.30 -2.56
CA ASN A 94 -10.89 11.50 -1.72
C ASN A 94 -12.19 12.30 -1.66
N LYS A 95 -12.98 12.32 -2.74
CA LYS A 95 -14.32 12.92 -2.73
C LYS A 95 -15.24 12.17 -1.78
N ILE A 96 -15.25 10.84 -1.82
CA ILE A 96 -16.06 10.01 -0.91
C ILE A 96 -15.63 10.24 0.55
N ASN A 97 -14.33 10.39 0.79
CA ASN A 97 -13.75 10.59 2.13
C ASN A 97 -13.84 12.05 2.64
N SER A 98 -14.41 12.97 1.86
CA SER A 98 -14.48 14.38 2.25
C SER A 98 -15.45 14.60 3.43
N PRO A 99 -15.15 15.53 4.36
CA PRO A 99 -16.03 15.82 5.51
C PRO A 99 -17.46 16.21 5.11
N GLU A 100 -17.63 16.80 3.94
CA GLU A 100 -18.93 17.20 3.38
C GLU A 100 -19.79 15.99 3.00
N ASN A 101 -19.17 14.92 2.49
CA ASN A 101 -19.83 13.66 2.15
C ASN A 101 -19.87 12.69 3.33
N PHE A 102 -19.16 12.97 4.42
CA PHE A 102 -19.10 12.10 5.59
C PHE A 102 -20.47 11.92 6.27
N THR A 103 -21.33 12.94 6.23
CA THR A 103 -22.70 12.85 6.78
C THR A 103 -23.59 11.95 5.93
N GLU A 104 -23.45 12.01 4.60
CA GLU A 104 -24.15 11.13 3.66
C GLU A 104 -23.62 9.69 3.76
N PHE A 105 -22.30 9.53 3.91
CA PHE A 105 -21.64 8.26 4.21
C PHE A 105 -22.18 7.63 5.49
N LEU A 106 -22.24 8.37 6.63
CA LEU A 106 -22.81 7.86 7.87
C LEU A 106 -24.29 7.46 7.74
N THR A 107 -25.01 8.09 6.81
CA THR A 107 -26.42 7.78 6.53
C THR A 107 -26.58 6.54 5.65
N ASN A 108 -25.63 6.30 4.74
CA ASN A 108 -25.62 5.19 3.78
C ASN A 108 -24.62 4.07 4.14
N ILE A 109 -24.05 4.10 5.34
CA ILE A 109 -22.92 3.24 5.73
C ILE A 109 -23.28 1.74 5.64
N SER A 110 -24.55 1.38 5.85
CA SER A 110 -25.07 0.02 5.70
C SER A 110 -25.17 -0.46 4.24
N LYS A 111 -25.07 0.44 3.26
CA LYS A 111 -25.09 0.14 1.82
C LYS A 111 -23.75 0.36 1.13
N GLU A 112 -22.93 1.28 1.66
CA GLU A 112 -21.70 1.75 1.02
C GLU A 112 -20.43 1.42 1.81
N GLY A 113 -20.56 0.89 3.03
CA GLY A 113 -19.42 0.60 3.92
C GLY A 113 -18.39 -0.34 3.31
N SER A 114 -18.83 -1.39 2.60
CA SER A 114 -17.91 -2.33 1.94
C SER A 114 -17.10 -1.65 0.84
N ASN A 115 -17.76 -0.86 0.00
CA ASN A 115 -17.10 -0.10 -1.06
C ASN A 115 -16.12 0.92 -0.49
N PHE A 116 -16.46 1.55 0.65
CA PHE A 116 -15.57 2.47 1.33
C PHE A 116 -14.29 1.78 1.85
N ILE A 117 -14.42 0.63 2.51
CA ILE A 117 -13.27 -0.16 3.00
C ILE A 117 -12.38 -0.59 1.83
N LEU A 118 -12.97 -1.11 0.75
CA LEU A 118 -12.24 -1.49 -0.46
C LEU A 118 -11.51 -0.28 -1.06
N ASN A 119 -12.18 0.87 -1.14
CA ASN A 119 -11.62 2.11 -1.67
C ASN A 119 -10.46 2.65 -0.84
N ILE A 120 -10.51 2.55 0.49
CA ILE A 120 -9.38 2.93 1.35
C ILE A 120 -8.17 2.05 1.04
N GLN A 121 -8.34 0.73 1.00
CA GLN A 121 -7.23 -0.18 0.72
C GLN A 121 -6.64 0.03 -0.69
N LEU A 122 -7.50 0.23 -1.69
CA LEU A 122 -7.07 0.58 -3.04
C LEU A 122 -6.31 1.93 -3.09
N SER A 123 -6.75 2.92 -2.30
CA SER A 123 -6.05 4.20 -2.18
C SER A 123 -4.62 4.02 -1.68
N ASN A 124 -4.40 3.16 -0.69
CA ASN A 124 -3.06 2.86 -0.18
C ASN A 124 -2.15 2.27 -1.27
N VAL A 125 -2.68 1.34 -2.06
CA VAL A 125 -1.95 0.75 -3.19
C VAL A 125 -1.63 1.83 -4.22
N PHE A 126 -2.61 2.60 -4.70
CA PHE A 126 -2.37 3.60 -5.74
C PHE A 126 -1.46 4.74 -5.29
N ASN A 127 -1.58 5.20 -4.05
CA ASN A 127 -0.67 6.20 -3.48
C ASN A 127 0.77 5.67 -3.36
N THR A 128 0.95 4.36 -3.13
CA THR A 128 2.27 3.73 -3.13
C THR A 128 2.87 3.67 -4.53
N TYR A 129 2.09 3.32 -5.55
CA TYR A 129 2.58 3.15 -6.92
C TYR A 129 2.68 4.45 -7.73
N LEU A 130 1.97 5.52 -7.36
CA LEU A 130 1.98 6.77 -8.11
C LEU A 130 3.37 7.46 -8.15
N PRO A 131 4.14 7.53 -7.05
CA PRO A 131 5.54 7.96 -7.10
C PRO A 131 6.42 7.02 -7.93
N LEU A 132 6.19 5.70 -7.81
CA LEU A 132 6.95 4.68 -8.55
C LEU A 132 6.75 4.80 -10.06
N LEU A 133 5.55 5.16 -10.54
CA LEU A 133 5.31 5.46 -11.96
C LEU A 133 6.25 6.56 -12.46
N SER A 134 6.43 7.62 -11.67
CA SER A 134 7.27 8.75 -12.05
C SER A 134 8.75 8.33 -12.10
N GLN A 135 9.20 7.54 -11.12
CA GLN A 135 10.56 6.98 -11.10
C GLN A 135 10.79 6.02 -12.29
N SER A 136 9.79 5.22 -12.65
CA SER A 136 9.87 4.33 -13.82
C SER A 136 10.01 5.12 -15.12
N VAL A 137 9.26 6.21 -15.28
CA VAL A 137 9.40 7.12 -16.44
C VAL A 137 10.79 7.74 -16.49
N ASP A 138 11.32 8.19 -15.35
CA ASP A 138 12.68 8.75 -15.27
C ASP A 138 13.75 7.73 -15.67
N ILE A 139 13.64 6.47 -15.22
CA ILE A 139 14.54 5.37 -15.60
C ILE A 139 14.48 5.13 -17.11
N LEU A 140 13.26 5.04 -17.67
CA LEU A 140 13.08 4.82 -19.11
C LEU A 140 13.63 5.96 -19.95
N SER A 141 13.50 7.21 -19.50
CA SER A 141 14.05 8.37 -20.21
C SER A 141 15.58 8.34 -20.31
N LYS A 142 16.25 7.73 -19.32
CA LYS A 142 17.72 7.60 -19.29
C LYS A 142 18.24 6.43 -20.11
N ILE A 143 17.46 5.36 -20.24
CA ILE A 143 17.80 4.19 -21.07
C ILE A 143 17.49 4.46 -22.55
N GLY A 144 16.35 5.13 -22.82
CA GLY A 144 15.80 5.30 -24.16
C GLY A 144 14.51 4.48 -24.31
N GLU A 145 13.39 5.17 -24.54
CA GLU A 145 12.06 4.55 -24.61
C GLU A 145 11.88 3.57 -25.78
N ASP A 146 12.66 3.76 -26.84
CA ASP A 146 12.63 2.94 -28.05
C ASP A 146 13.72 1.86 -28.10
N GLU A 147 14.56 1.78 -27.07
CA GLU A 147 15.68 0.85 -27.00
C GLU A 147 15.20 -0.60 -27.05
N LEU A 148 15.86 -1.41 -27.88
CA LEU A 148 15.55 -2.84 -27.95
C LEU A 148 16.03 -3.52 -26.67
N LEU A 149 15.23 -4.45 -26.16
CA LEU A 149 15.53 -5.17 -24.92
C LEU A 149 16.91 -5.84 -24.93
N LYS A 150 17.34 -6.35 -26.10
CA LYS A 150 18.64 -7.00 -26.28
C LYS A 150 19.83 -6.03 -26.29
N GLU A 151 19.58 -4.73 -26.45
CA GLU A 151 20.59 -3.66 -26.58
C GLU A 151 20.78 -2.94 -25.25
N VAL A 152 19.83 -3.04 -24.33
CA VAL A 152 19.93 -2.52 -22.97
C VAL A 152 20.94 -3.34 -22.15
N SER A 153 21.96 -2.66 -21.62
CA SER A 153 22.92 -3.24 -20.67
C SER A 153 22.26 -3.49 -19.31
N TYR A 154 22.53 -4.67 -18.76
CA TYR A 154 22.12 -5.01 -17.39
C TYR A 154 22.77 -4.05 -16.38
N GLU A 155 24.03 -3.71 -16.56
CA GLU A 155 24.80 -2.82 -15.69
C GLU A 155 24.19 -1.42 -15.63
N ASP A 156 23.71 -0.89 -16.76
CA ASP A 156 23.06 0.42 -16.81
C ASP A 156 21.72 0.40 -16.06
N VAL A 157 20.89 -0.62 -16.30
CA VAL A 157 19.62 -0.80 -15.56
C VAL A 157 19.88 -0.94 -14.07
N TYR A 158 20.87 -1.76 -13.70
CA TYR A 158 21.26 -2.00 -12.32
C TYR A 158 21.74 -0.71 -11.63
N TYR A 159 22.57 0.08 -12.31
CA TYR A 159 23.04 1.37 -11.82
C TYR A 159 21.88 2.34 -11.61
N LEU A 160 20.97 2.46 -12.57
CA LEU A 160 19.82 3.36 -12.50
C LEU A 160 18.86 3.00 -11.35
N LEU A 161 18.58 1.71 -11.18
CA LEU A 161 17.75 1.23 -10.08
C LEU A 161 18.40 1.48 -8.72
N ASN A 162 19.70 1.22 -8.57
CA ASN A 162 20.41 1.50 -7.32
C ASN A 162 20.48 2.99 -7.01
N SER A 163 20.78 3.83 -8.01
CA SER A 163 20.78 5.29 -7.81
C SER A 163 19.41 5.81 -7.37
N THR A 164 18.33 5.24 -7.91
CA THR A 164 16.96 5.58 -7.51
C THR A 164 16.65 5.12 -6.08
N LEU A 165 17.09 3.91 -5.72
CA LEU A 165 16.95 3.37 -4.37
C LEU A 165 17.74 4.21 -3.35
N GLU A 166 19.00 4.53 -3.63
CA GLU A 166 19.86 5.34 -2.77
C GLU A 166 19.21 6.69 -2.45
N LYS A 167 18.71 7.38 -3.49
CA LYS A 167 17.99 8.65 -3.31
C LYS A 167 16.75 8.48 -2.43
N SER A 168 15.97 7.43 -2.66
CA SER A 168 14.76 7.16 -1.87
C SER A 168 15.10 6.86 -0.40
N LEU A 169 16.20 6.15 -0.14
CA LEU A 169 16.69 5.89 1.22
C LEU A 169 17.18 7.16 1.90
N GLU A 170 17.86 8.06 1.18
CA GLU A 170 18.28 9.37 1.72
C GLU A 170 17.10 10.25 2.10
N GLU A 171 16.06 10.30 1.26
CA GLU A 171 14.81 11.01 1.55
C GLU A 171 14.12 10.42 2.79
N LEU A 172 14.07 9.08 2.90
CA LEU A 172 13.49 8.40 4.06
C LEU A 172 14.30 8.65 5.34
N THR A 173 15.63 8.56 5.30
CA THR A 173 16.51 8.88 6.44
C THR A 173 16.34 10.33 6.88
N SER A 174 16.25 11.26 5.92
CA SER A 174 16.02 12.68 6.22
C SER A 174 14.68 12.91 6.90
N TYR A 175 13.62 12.26 6.42
CA TYR A 175 12.29 12.33 7.02
C TYR A 175 12.29 11.80 8.46
N VAL A 176 12.92 10.65 8.72
CA VAL A 176 12.97 10.06 10.06
C VAL A 176 13.82 10.90 11.02
N TYR A 177 14.96 11.42 10.56
CA TYR A 177 15.80 12.34 11.33
C TYR A 177 15.01 13.58 11.79
N ASN A 178 14.25 14.18 10.88
CA ASN A 178 13.47 15.40 11.16
C ASN A 178 12.28 15.16 12.11
N ASN A 179 11.81 13.92 12.24
CA ASN A 179 10.67 13.56 13.10
C ASN A 179 11.08 12.92 14.44
N ASN A 180 12.35 13.07 14.86
CA ASN A 180 12.88 12.70 16.18
C ASN A 180 12.72 11.23 16.62
N LYS A 181 12.69 10.28 15.67
CA LYS A 181 12.62 8.84 15.99
C LYS A 181 13.64 8.04 15.17
N LEU A 182 14.93 8.32 15.34
CA LEU A 182 15.95 7.41 14.82
C LEU A 182 16.17 6.28 15.79
N ASP A 183 15.62 5.11 15.47
CA ASP A 183 16.12 3.84 16.00
C ASP A 183 17.41 3.47 15.23
N GLU A 184 18.45 2.99 15.92
CA GLU A 184 19.69 2.50 15.30
C GLU A 184 19.39 1.37 14.29
N THR A 185 18.31 0.61 14.54
CA THR A 185 17.82 -0.43 13.64
C THR A 185 17.39 0.13 12.28
N PHE A 186 16.76 1.31 12.22
CA PHE A 186 16.34 1.95 10.98
C PHE A 186 17.54 2.28 10.08
N ASN A 187 18.59 2.87 10.66
CA ASN A 187 19.81 3.21 9.92
C ASN A 187 20.54 1.94 9.44
N SER A 188 20.57 0.89 10.25
CA SER A 188 21.15 -0.40 9.88
C SER A 188 20.47 -0.99 8.64
N TYR A 189 19.13 -0.98 8.58
CA TYR A 189 18.40 -1.44 7.40
C TYR A 189 18.68 -0.60 6.15
N CYS A 190 18.73 0.73 6.28
CA CYS A 190 19.07 1.61 5.16
C CYS A 190 20.48 1.32 4.62
N GLU A 191 21.47 1.16 5.49
CA GLU A 191 22.84 0.82 5.09
C GLU A 191 22.94 -0.59 4.48
N LEU A 192 22.21 -1.57 5.01
CA LEU A 192 22.14 -2.91 4.43
C LEU A 192 21.54 -2.88 3.02
N LEU A 193 20.47 -2.10 2.81
CA LEU A 193 19.85 -1.96 1.49
C LEU A 193 20.77 -1.30 0.48
N LYS A 194 21.57 -0.30 0.89
CA LYS A 194 22.56 0.35 0.02
C LYS A 194 23.67 -0.61 -0.40
N ASN A 195 24.28 -1.29 0.58
CA ASN A 195 25.52 -2.05 0.38
C ASN A 195 25.29 -3.46 -0.20
N THR A 196 24.08 -4.00 -0.10
CA THR A 196 23.73 -5.30 -0.69
C THR A 196 23.76 -5.23 -2.21
N LYS A 197 24.33 -6.24 -2.88
CA LYS A 197 24.47 -6.26 -4.35
C LYS A 197 23.27 -6.89 -5.07
N SER A 198 22.73 -8.00 -4.57
CA SER A 198 21.63 -8.70 -5.22
C SER A 198 20.30 -7.98 -4.96
N TRP A 199 19.45 -7.88 -5.98
CA TRP A 199 18.09 -7.34 -5.82
C TRP A 199 17.19 -8.31 -5.04
N GLU A 200 17.40 -9.61 -5.19
CA GLU A 200 16.71 -10.63 -4.40
C GLU A 200 17.00 -10.47 -2.91
N GLU A 201 18.27 -10.27 -2.54
CA GLU A 201 18.66 -10.01 -1.15
C GLU A 201 18.13 -8.67 -0.65
N LYS A 202 18.17 -7.60 -1.48
CA LYS A 202 17.57 -6.30 -1.13
C LYS A 202 16.06 -6.44 -0.83
N LEU A 203 15.33 -7.25 -1.60
CA LEU A 203 13.91 -7.50 -1.38
C LEU A 203 13.66 -8.22 -0.04
N GLU A 204 14.50 -9.19 0.32
CA GLU A 204 14.40 -9.87 1.62
C GLU A 204 14.66 -8.90 2.78
N ILE A 205 15.67 -8.04 2.65
CA ILE A 205 16.00 -7.01 3.64
C ILE A 205 14.84 -6.00 3.76
N ALA A 206 14.29 -5.54 2.64
CA ALA A 206 13.15 -4.61 2.62
C ALA A 206 11.90 -5.23 3.29
N SER A 207 11.65 -6.52 3.07
CA SER A 207 10.56 -7.25 3.74
C SER A 207 10.76 -7.32 5.26
N LYS A 208 11.97 -7.67 5.71
CA LYS A 208 12.33 -7.67 7.15
C LYS A 208 12.16 -6.28 7.77
N PHE A 209 12.59 -5.25 7.04
CA PHE A 209 12.49 -3.86 7.48
C PHE A 209 11.02 -3.42 7.62
N SER A 210 10.18 -3.69 6.63
CA SER A 210 8.75 -3.39 6.67
C SER A 210 8.04 -4.09 7.83
N ASN A 211 8.37 -5.36 8.08
CA ASN A 211 7.81 -6.12 9.21
C ASN A 211 8.22 -5.53 10.56
N HIS A 212 9.48 -5.09 10.67
CA HIS A 212 9.98 -4.44 11.88
C HIS A 212 9.23 -3.13 12.14
N LEU A 213 9.09 -2.25 11.15
CA LEU A 213 8.34 -1.00 11.27
C LEU A 213 6.87 -1.23 11.62
N SER A 214 6.23 -2.24 11.01
CA SER A 214 4.84 -2.60 11.30
C SER A 214 4.68 -3.04 12.76
N LYS A 215 5.63 -3.82 13.27
CA LYS A 215 5.63 -4.26 14.67
C LYS A 215 5.78 -3.09 15.64
N GLU A 216 6.71 -2.16 15.39
CA GLU A 216 6.86 -0.97 16.23
C GLU A 216 5.60 -0.09 16.23
N GLN A 217 4.94 0.05 15.07
CA GLN A 217 3.67 0.78 14.98
C GLN A 217 2.58 0.11 15.82
N ILE A 218 2.43 -1.22 15.75
CA ILE A 218 1.46 -1.97 16.56
C ILE A 218 1.76 -1.81 18.05
N GLU A 219 3.01 -1.96 18.47
CA GLU A 219 3.42 -1.79 19.88
C GLU A 219 3.17 -0.35 20.37
N SER A 220 3.40 0.64 19.51
CA SER A 220 3.09 2.04 19.84
C SER A 220 1.59 2.29 20.00
N LEU A 221 0.73 1.64 19.20
CA LEU A 221 -0.72 1.73 19.34
C LEU A 221 -1.22 1.02 20.62
N GLN A 222 -0.61 -0.11 20.96
CA GLN A 222 -0.93 -0.85 22.18
C GLN A 222 -0.56 -0.08 23.45
N SER A 223 0.57 0.61 23.46
CA SER A 223 0.96 1.48 24.59
C SER A 223 0.07 2.72 24.76
N ILE A 224 -0.65 3.15 23.71
CA ILE A 224 -1.68 4.21 23.81
C ILE A 224 -2.97 3.67 24.44
N THR A 225 -3.27 2.37 24.27
CA THR A 225 -4.44 1.71 24.88
C THR A 225 -4.23 1.29 26.34
N GLU A 226 -3.01 1.37 26.87
CA GLU A 226 -2.76 1.35 28.32
C GLU A 226 -3.13 2.72 28.94
N ILE A 227 -4.41 3.07 28.88
CA ILE A 227 -4.98 4.10 29.75
C ILE A 227 -4.78 3.60 31.19
N PRO A 228 -4.24 4.41 32.12
CA PRO A 228 -4.10 3.99 33.50
C PRO A 228 -5.48 3.55 34.00
N SER A 229 -5.55 2.32 34.52
CA SER A 229 -6.73 1.84 35.23
C SER A 229 -7.17 2.93 36.20
N HIS A 230 -8.47 3.27 36.16
CA HIS A 230 -9.11 4.22 37.06
C HIS A 230 -8.49 4.16 38.47
N ASP A 231 -7.77 5.21 38.86
CA ASP A 231 -7.57 5.51 40.26
C ASP A 231 -8.96 5.76 40.86
N GLU A 232 -9.44 4.77 41.60
CA GLU A 232 -10.55 4.88 42.55
C GLU A 232 -10.21 5.95 43.60
N ASN A 233 -10.34 7.24 43.28
CA ASN A 233 -10.27 8.30 44.30
C ASN A 233 -10.98 9.62 43.97
N PHE A 234 -11.76 9.71 42.88
CA PHE A 234 -12.61 10.87 42.62
C PHE A 234 -14.09 10.65 43.00
N ILE A 235 -14.34 10.16 44.23
CA ILE A 235 -15.58 10.47 44.95
C ILE A 235 -15.18 11.08 46.30
N LYS A 236 -14.92 12.39 46.30
CA LYS A 236 -15.23 13.32 47.38
C LYS A 236 -14.85 14.73 46.93
N ILE A 237 -15.87 15.52 46.62
CA ILE A 237 -16.08 16.95 46.90
C ILE A 237 -17.05 17.46 45.83
N LEU A 238 -18.35 17.32 46.12
CA LEU A 238 -19.30 18.42 46.29
C LEU A 238 -20.57 17.86 46.94
#